data_AF-A0A529W312-F1
#
_entry.id   AF-A0A529W312-F1
#
_cell.length_a   1.000
_cell.length_b   1.000
_cell.length_c   1.000
_cell.angle_alpha   90.00
_cell.angle_beta   90.00
_cell.angle_gamma   90.00
#
_symmetry.space_group_name_H-M   'P 1'
#
loop_
_entity.id
_entity.type
_entity.pdbx_description
1 polymer ?
#
loop_
_entity_poly.entity_id
_entity_poly.type
_entity_poly.pdbx_seq_one_letter_code
_entity_poly.pdbx_strand_id
1 'polypeptide(L)'
;FDYHEIFVASVNAPDAVEHLARALDEEGVARSEAALPMRASEDFGIFGHSAKSAMFFLGAGEKHPSLHNPDYDFPDDLIPIGS
;
A
#
# COMPACT_ATOMS: atom_id res chain seq x y z
N PHE A 1 24.44 -20.51 12.14
CA PHE A 1 23.93 -19.94 10.88
C PHE A 1 22.66 -19.20 11.25
N ASP A 2 22.64 -17.89 11.01
CA ASP A 2 21.46 -17.06 11.23
C ASP A 2 20.61 -17.10 9.96
N TYR A 3 19.31 -17.32 10.09
CA TYR A 3 18.38 -17.37 8.97
C TYR A 3 17.79 -15.98 8.77
N HIS A 4 17.90 -15.44 7.57
CA HIS A 4 17.20 -14.23 7.17
C HIS A 4 15.97 -14.61 6.36
N GLU A 5 14.81 -14.15 6.83
CA GLU A 5 13.55 -14.30 6.13
C GLU A 5 13.61 -13.60 4.76
N ILE A 6 13.21 -14.32 3.71
CA ILE A 6 13.24 -13.79 2.34
C ILE A 6 11.92 -13.08 2.11
N PHE A 7 11.93 -11.75 2.17
CA PHE A 7 10.80 -10.95 1.73
C PHE A 7 10.67 -11.03 0.22
N VAL A 8 9.58 -11.63 -0.25
CA VAL A 8 9.23 -11.61 -1.66
C VAL A 8 8.75 -10.20 -2.00
N ALA A 9 9.25 -9.65 -3.11
CA ALA A 9 8.82 -8.34 -3.55
C ALA A 9 7.30 -8.31 -3.72
N SER A 10 6.65 -7.30 -3.14
CA SER A 10 5.22 -7.06 -3.37
C SER A 10 5.04 -6.55 -4.80
N VAL A 11 4.56 -7.42 -5.69
CA VAL A 11 4.26 -7.10 -7.08
C VAL A 11 2.75 -7.21 -7.29
N ASN A 12 2.12 -6.09 -7.62
CA ASN A 12 0.69 -6.05 -7.88
C ASN A 12 0.36 -6.75 -9.21
N ALA A 13 -0.61 -7.68 -9.18
CA ALA A 13 -1.13 -8.32 -10.38
C ALA A 13 -1.96 -7.32 -11.21
N PRO A 14 -1.77 -7.21 -12.54
CA PRO A 14 -2.43 -6.19 -13.35
C PRO A 14 -3.96 -6.19 -13.29
N ASP A 15 -4.59 -7.35 -13.18
CA ASP A 15 -6.05 -7.46 -13.08
C ASP A 15 -6.60 -7.10 -11.71
N ALA A 16 -5.86 -7.41 -10.63
CA ALA A 16 -6.18 -6.90 -9.30
C ALA A 16 -6.05 -5.37 -9.24
N VAL A 17 -5.05 -4.80 -9.93
CA VAL A 17 -4.92 -3.34 -10.08
C VAL A 17 -6.12 -2.75 -10.83
N GLU A 18 -6.61 -3.41 -11.90
CA GLU A 18 -7.79 -2.96 -12.64
C GLU A 18 -9.05 -2.94 -11.77
N HIS A 19 -9.23 -3.95 -10.90
CA HIS A 19 -10.34 -3.97 -9.95
C HIS A 19 -10.27 -2.81 -8.94
N LEU A 20 -9.09 -2.56 -8.38
CA LEU A 20 -8.87 -1.42 -7.47
C LEU A 20 -9.10 -0.08 -8.18
N ALA A 21 -8.55 0.06 -9.39
CA ALA A 21 -8.68 1.23 -10.23
C ALA A 21 -10.15 1.61 -10.44
N ARG A 22 -10.97 0.63 -10.85
CA ARG A 22 -12.40 0.84 -11.06
C ARG A 22 -13.12 1.24 -9.77
N ALA A 23 -12.86 0.55 -8.66
CA ALA A 23 -13.50 0.85 -7.39
C ALA A 23 -13.16 2.28 -6.91
N LEU A 24 -11.89 2.67 -6.99
CA LEU A 24 -11.46 4.03 -6.63
C LEU A 24 -12.11 5.09 -7.53
N ASP A 25 -12.22 4.82 -8.83
CA ASP A 25 -12.87 5.74 -9.77
C ASP A 25 -14.40 5.85 -9.49
N GLU A 26 -15.07 4.75 -9.13
CA GLU A 26 -16.50 4.72 -8.75
C GLU A 26 -16.79 5.49 -7.44
N GLU A 27 -15.88 5.42 -6.48
CA GLU A 27 -15.96 6.15 -5.20
C GLU A 27 -15.44 7.60 -5.30
N GLY A 28 -14.93 8.01 -6.46
CA GLY A 28 -14.35 9.35 -6.66
C GLY A 28 -13.05 9.59 -5.88
N VAL A 29 -12.33 8.53 -5.52
CA VAL A 29 -11.06 8.60 -4.78
C VAL A 29 -9.91 8.83 -5.74
N ALA A 30 -9.21 9.95 -5.58
CA ALA A 30 -8.04 10.26 -6.38
C ALA A 30 -6.89 9.27 -6.09
N ARG A 31 -6.22 8.81 -7.17
CA ARG A 31 -5.08 7.89 -7.10
C ARG A 31 -3.89 8.42 -7.88
N SER A 32 -2.68 8.05 -7.44
CA SER A 32 -1.42 8.47 -8.04
C SER A 32 -0.40 7.33 -8.00
N GLU A 33 0.43 7.23 -9.02
CA GLU A 33 1.61 6.34 -9.05
C GLU A 33 2.90 7.07 -8.63
N ALA A 34 2.78 8.32 -8.17
CA ALA A 34 3.92 9.08 -7.66
C ALA A 34 4.59 8.31 -6.51
N ALA A 35 5.92 8.37 -6.47
CA ALA A 35 6.77 7.68 -5.49
C ALA A 35 6.79 6.13 -5.58
N LEU A 36 6.26 5.54 -6.67
CA LEU A 36 6.51 4.13 -7.01
C LEU A 36 7.75 3.97 -7.92
N PRO A 37 8.47 2.84 -7.83
CA PRO A 37 8.34 1.78 -6.83
C PRO A 37 8.88 2.23 -5.46
N MET A 38 8.30 1.71 -4.39
CA MET A 38 8.75 1.99 -3.02
C MET A 38 9.92 1.09 -2.62
N ARG A 39 10.81 1.61 -1.76
CA ARG A 39 11.91 0.83 -1.18
C ARG A 39 11.52 0.06 0.09
N ALA A 40 10.38 0.39 0.68
CA ALA A 40 9.88 -0.30 1.85
C ALA A 40 9.57 -1.76 1.50
N SER A 41 9.95 -2.67 2.39
CA SER A 41 9.58 -4.09 2.30
C SER A 41 8.26 -4.30 3.03
N GLU A 42 7.43 -5.20 2.50
CA GLU A 42 6.16 -5.62 3.10
C GLU A 42 5.98 -7.12 2.85
N ASP A 43 5.46 -7.85 3.84
CA ASP A 43 5.25 -9.31 3.72
C ASP A 43 4.06 -9.68 2.82
N PHE A 44 3.24 -8.70 2.44
CA PHE A 44 2.10 -8.83 1.54
C PHE A 44 2.43 -9.54 0.22
N GLY A 45 3.69 -9.47 -0.24
CA GLY A 45 4.18 -10.20 -1.41
C GLY A 45 3.93 -11.71 -1.34
N ILE A 46 3.78 -12.27 -0.13
CA ILE A 46 3.44 -13.69 0.08
C ILE A 46 2.10 -14.05 -0.58
N PHE A 47 1.10 -13.17 -0.58
CA PHE A 47 -0.20 -13.45 -1.19
C PHE A 47 -0.12 -13.67 -2.71
N GLY A 48 0.88 -13.07 -3.37
CA GLY A 48 1.12 -13.21 -4.80
C GLY A 48 1.45 -14.65 -5.24
N HIS A 49 1.80 -15.56 -4.32
CA HIS A 49 2.08 -16.96 -4.64
C HIS A 49 0.81 -17.76 -4.96
N SER A 50 -0.32 -17.40 -4.37
CA SER A 50 -1.56 -18.19 -4.45
C SER A 50 -2.76 -17.40 -4.97
N ALA A 51 -2.65 -16.08 -5.06
CA ALA A 51 -3.69 -15.20 -5.53
C ALA A 51 -3.12 -14.07 -6.38
N LYS A 52 -3.97 -13.53 -7.25
CA LYS A 52 -3.69 -12.27 -7.93
C LYS A 52 -4.01 -11.15 -6.93
N SER A 53 -2.99 -10.63 -6.28
CA SER A 53 -3.12 -9.62 -5.23
C SER A 53 -2.65 -8.26 -5.72
N ALA A 54 -3.20 -7.20 -5.12
CA ALA A 54 -2.70 -5.85 -5.26
C ALA A 54 -2.85 -5.10 -3.93
N MET A 55 -1.84 -4.30 -3.60
CA MET A 55 -1.80 -3.41 -2.45
C MET A 55 -1.68 -1.97 -2.93
N PHE A 56 -2.36 -1.07 -2.23
CA PHE A 56 -2.22 0.38 -2.38
C PHE A 56 -2.10 1.00 -0.99
N PHE A 57 -1.55 2.21 -0.92
CA PHE A 57 -1.42 2.95 0.34
C PHE A 57 -2.36 4.14 0.36
N LEU A 58 -3.05 4.33 1.49
CA LEU A 58 -3.72 5.59 1.80
C LEU A 58 -2.69 6.52 2.46
N GLY A 59 -2.34 7.61 1.78
CA GLY A 59 -1.33 8.55 2.27
C GLY A 59 -1.85 9.40 3.44
N ALA A 60 -0.99 9.69 4.41
CA ALA A 60 -1.29 10.57 5.56
C ALA A 60 -1.25 12.08 5.23
N GLY A 61 -1.06 12.45 3.97
CA GLY A 61 -0.85 13.82 3.50
C GLY A 61 0.64 14.22 3.42
N GLU A 62 0.94 15.25 2.62
CA GLU A 62 2.32 15.66 2.29
C GLU A 62 3.06 16.38 3.44
N LYS A 63 2.33 16.86 4.44
CA LYS A 63 2.87 17.62 5.59
C LYS A 63 2.82 16.84 6.90
N HIS A 64 2.49 15.56 6.82
CA HIS A 64 2.42 14.67 7.98
C HIS A 64 3.76 13.93 8.15
N PRO A 65 4.20 13.62 9.39
CA PRO A 65 5.39 12.82 9.60
C PRO A 65 5.37 11.50 8.82
N SER A 66 6.53 11.02 8.39
CA SER A 66 6.66 9.71 7.75
C SER A 66 6.39 8.59 8.76
N LEU A 67 5.87 7.46 8.27
CA LEU A 67 5.76 6.24 9.06
C LEU A 67 7.13 5.88 9.68
N HIS A 68 7.11 5.39 10.93
CA HIS A 68 8.28 5.12 11.79
C HIS A 68 8.98 6.33 12.41
N ASN A 69 8.55 7.56 12.13
CA ASN A 69 9.03 8.70 12.92
C ASN A 69 8.44 8.66 14.35
N PRO A 70 9.21 9.02 15.40
CA PRO A 70 8.74 9.01 16.78
C PRO A 70 7.53 9.92 17.08
N ASP A 71 7.33 10.93 16.25
CA ASP A 71 6.25 11.91 16.32
C ASP A 71 5.09 11.61 15.35
N TYR A 72 5.09 10.44 14.71
CA TYR A 72 3.97 9.99 13.88
C TYR A 72 2.73 9.72 14.75
N ASP A 73 1.61 10.33 14.38
CA ASP A 73 0.30 10.15 15.01
C ASP A 73 -0.76 10.00 13.92
N PHE A 74 -1.46 8.87 13.88
CA PHE A 74 -2.34 8.56 12.76
C PHE A 74 -3.49 9.58 12.64
N PRO A 75 -3.73 10.18 11.45
CA PRO A 75 -4.81 11.15 11.29
C PRO A 75 -6.18 10.44 11.20
N ASP A 76 -6.96 10.50 12.27
CA ASP A 76 -8.29 9.85 12.39
C ASP A 76 -9.28 10.19 11.27
N ASP A 77 -9.15 11.36 10.64
CA ASP A 77 -9.97 11.77 9.48
C ASP A 77 -9.79 10.83 8.26
N LEU A 78 -8.75 9.98 8.25
CA LEU A 78 -8.54 8.96 7.22
C LEU A 78 -9.29 7.65 7.51
N ILE A 79 -9.78 7.41 8.74
CA ILE A 79 -10.51 6.19 9.07
C ILE A 79 -11.73 5.99 8.15
N PRO A 80 -12.61 7.00 7.96
CA PRO A 80 -13.79 6.83 7.10
C PRO A 80 -13.46 6.62 5.62
N ILE A 81 -12.26 7.00 5.17
CA ILE A 81 -11.80 6.78 3.80
C ILE A 81 -11.33 5.33 3.60
N GLY A 82 -10.74 4.74 4.66
CA GLY A 82 -10.21 3.38 4.63
C GLY A 82 -11.19 2.27 5.07
N SER A 83 -12.40 2.62 5.51
CA SER A 83 -13.43 1.69 6.03
C SER A 83 -14.44 1.28 4.96
#